data_AF-A0A4U2MGI7-F1
#
_entry.id   AF-A0A4U2MGI7-F1
#
_cell.length_a   1.000
_cell.length_b   1.000
_cell.length_c   1.000
_cell.angle_alpha   90.00
_cell.angle_beta   90.00
_cell.angle_gamma   90.00
#
_symmetry.space_group_name_H-M   'P 1'
#
loop_
_entity.id
_entity.type
_entity.pdbx_description
1 polymer ?
#
loop_
_entity_poly.entity_id
_entity_poly.type
_entity_poly.pdbx_seq_one_letter_code
_entity_poly.pdbx_strand_id
1 'polypeptide(L)'
;MSKIPVLEIFGPTIQGEGMVVGQKTMFIRTAGCDYSCAWCDSAFTWDGSAKDQIRQMTAEDVWNELVEIGGENFSHVTISGGNPALLKNIEFLLSILKENGMRTAIETQGSKWQDWLLQIDEITISPKPPSSAMNTDFQKLDAVIQKLAGKDISLKVVVFDDYDFEYAVKMHERYPDVPFFLQVGNDDTKTVDDTMLIKKLLDKYEWLIDKAVNCKEMNNAKVLPQLHALVWGNKRGV
;
A
#
# COMPACT_ATOMS: atom_id res chain seq x y z
N MET A 1 -1.65 11.18 -25.85
CA MET A 1 -2.25 10.39 -24.77
C MET A 1 -1.60 10.80 -23.45
N SER A 2 -2.37 10.81 -22.35
CA SER A 2 -1.84 11.15 -21.03
C SER A 2 -0.93 10.05 -20.50
N LYS A 3 0.18 10.39 -19.84
CA LYS A 3 1.23 9.43 -19.45
C LYS A 3 1.32 9.25 -17.93
N ILE A 4 1.46 8.01 -17.49
CA ILE A 4 1.63 7.59 -16.10
C ILE A 4 3.14 7.50 -15.81
N PRO A 5 3.65 8.15 -14.74
CA PRO A 5 5.03 8.01 -14.31
C PRO A 5 5.22 6.67 -13.58
N VAL A 6 5.74 5.66 -14.27
CA VAL A 6 5.95 4.31 -13.73
C VAL A 6 7.42 4.08 -13.41
N LEU A 7 7.70 3.48 -12.25
CA LEU A 7 9.05 3.06 -11.83
C LEU A 7 9.22 1.55 -11.95
N GLU A 8 8.23 0.77 -11.52
CA GLU A 8 8.31 -0.68 -11.56
C GLU A 8 7.00 -1.29 -12.08
N ILE A 9 7.13 -2.32 -12.92
CA ILE A 9 6.07 -3.29 -13.24
C ILE A 9 6.68 -4.67 -13.01
N PHE A 10 6.04 -5.49 -12.17
CA PHE A 10 6.56 -6.81 -11.83
C PHE A 10 5.45 -7.77 -11.39
N GLY A 11 5.79 -9.05 -11.31
CA GLY A 11 4.91 -10.15 -10.95
C GLY A 11 4.94 -11.27 -12.00
N PRO A 12 4.02 -12.26 -11.93
CA PRO A 12 3.04 -12.43 -10.85
C PRO A 12 3.73 -12.74 -9.52
N THR A 13 3.31 -12.07 -8.46
CA THR A 13 3.73 -12.33 -7.07
C THR A 13 2.50 -12.40 -6.16
N ILE A 14 2.66 -12.34 -4.84
CA ILE A 14 1.59 -12.22 -3.86
C ILE A 14 1.53 -10.82 -3.26
N GLN A 15 0.34 -10.31 -3.00
CA GLN A 15 0.15 -9.16 -2.12
C GLN A 15 0.65 -9.56 -0.73
N GLY A 16 1.64 -8.82 -0.20
CA GLY A 16 2.25 -9.15 1.09
C GLY A 16 1.55 -8.54 2.30
N GLU A 17 0.54 -7.69 2.09
CA GLU A 17 -0.02 -6.82 3.12
C GLU A 17 -1.54 -6.65 3.05
N GLY A 18 -2.13 -6.18 4.15
CA GLY A 18 -3.49 -5.63 4.16
C GLY A 18 -4.61 -6.62 3.84
N MET A 19 -5.71 -6.10 3.29
CA MET A 19 -6.97 -6.82 3.15
C MET A 19 -6.95 -8.03 2.23
N VAL A 20 -6.03 -8.05 1.27
CA VAL A 20 -5.86 -9.15 0.30
C VAL A 20 -4.50 -9.82 0.38
N VAL A 21 -3.89 -9.83 1.57
CA VAL A 21 -2.64 -10.56 1.83
C VAL A 21 -2.71 -12.01 1.30
N GLY A 22 -1.68 -12.44 0.57
CA GLY A 22 -1.59 -13.74 -0.11
C GLY A 22 -2.18 -13.79 -1.52
N GLN A 23 -2.92 -12.77 -1.97
CA GLN A 23 -3.52 -12.73 -3.32
C GLN A 23 -2.43 -12.69 -4.41
N LYS A 24 -2.48 -13.61 -5.37
CA LYS A 24 -1.61 -13.55 -6.56
C LYS A 24 -1.94 -12.30 -7.40
N THR A 25 -0.96 -11.43 -7.66
CA THR A 25 -1.15 -10.13 -8.31
C THR A 25 0.06 -9.72 -9.16
N MET A 26 -0.18 -8.90 -10.18
CA MET A 26 0.86 -8.03 -10.74
C MET A 26 0.95 -6.74 -9.92
N PHE A 27 2.09 -6.06 -9.95
CA PHE A 27 2.30 -4.77 -9.30
C PHE A 27 2.68 -3.70 -10.31
N ILE A 28 2.14 -2.50 -10.10
CA ILE A 28 2.51 -1.28 -10.79
C ILE A 28 2.90 -0.26 -9.73
N ARG A 29 4.17 0.15 -9.71
CA ARG A 29 4.69 1.18 -8.79
C ARG A 29 4.88 2.49 -9.54
N THR A 30 4.08 3.49 -9.20
CA THR A 30 4.20 4.84 -9.78
C THR A 30 5.24 5.69 -9.04
N ALA A 31 5.63 6.82 -9.63
CA ALA A 31 6.52 7.80 -9.02
C ALA A 31 5.74 8.99 -8.45
N GLY A 32 6.31 9.62 -7.43
CA GLY A 32 5.79 10.82 -6.77
C GLY A 32 4.98 10.50 -5.51
N CYS A 33 5.23 11.26 -4.45
CA CYS A 33 4.47 11.20 -3.20
C CYS A 33 4.35 12.61 -2.62
N ASP A 34 3.20 12.93 -2.02
CA ASP A 34 2.99 14.18 -1.29
C ASP A 34 3.44 14.07 0.18
N TYR A 35 3.93 12.89 0.59
CA TYR A 35 4.50 12.60 1.91
C TYR A 35 5.98 12.21 1.78
N SER A 36 6.73 12.39 2.86
CA SER A 36 8.15 12.04 2.98
C SER A 36 8.41 11.26 4.27
N CYS A 37 7.72 10.12 4.43
CA CYS A 37 7.75 9.33 5.66
C CYS A 37 9.17 8.89 6.02
N ALA A 38 9.56 9.00 7.29
CA ALA A 38 10.91 8.72 7.77
C ALA A 38 11.40 7.27 7.48
N TRP A 39 10.47 6.31 7.48
CA TRP A 39 10.75 4.88 7.31
C TRP A 39 10.23 4.32 5.98
N CYS A 40 10.03 5.16 4.96
CA CYS A 40 9.52 4.69 3.66
C CYS A 40 10.43 3.63 3.02
N ASP A 41 9.96 2.38 2.94
CA ASP A 41 10.66 1.26 2.26
C ASP A 41 10.89 1.51 0.75
N SER A 42 10.07 2.37 0.17
CA SER A 42 10.05 2.71 -1.25
C SER A 42 10.43 4.17 -1.48
N ALA A 43 11.33 4.74 -0.67
CA ALA A 43 11.72 6.15 -0.73
C ALA A 43 12.18 6.62 -2.12
N PHE A 44 12.77 5.70 -2.91
CA PHE A 44 13.18 5.94 -4.30
C PHE A 44 12.05 6.43 -5.22
N THR A 45 10.79 6.22 -4.83
CA THR A 45 9.62 6.71 -5.56
C THR A 45 9.43 8.23 -5.47
N TRP A 46 10.04 8.91 -4.50
CA TRP A 46 9.82 10.35 -4.27
C TRP A 46 11.07 11.14 -3.87
N ASP A 47 12.14 10.51 -3.37
CA ASP A 47 13.37 11.18 -2.92
C ASP A 47 14.27 11.68 -4.07
N GLY A 48 13.92 11.35 -5.32
CA GLY A 48 14.64 11.74 -6.52
C GLY A 48 15.77 10.79 -6.93
N SER A 49 16.13 9.79 -6.11
CA SER A 49 17.22 8.85 -6.38
C SER A 49 16.98 7.96 -7.62
N ALA A 50 15.72 7.74 -7.98
CA ALA A 50 15.33 6.98 -9.17
C ALA A 50 14.64 7.86 -10.24
N LYS A 51 14.83 9.19 -10.21
CA LYS A 51 14.15 10.11 -11.15
C LYS A 51 14.41 9.76 -12.61
N ASP A 52 15.65 9.40 -12.94
CA ASP A 52 16.05 9.04 -14.31
C ASP A 52 15.54 7.65 -14.75
N GLN A 53 14.99 6.87 -13.81
CA GLN A 53 14.37 5.57 -14.08
C GLN A 53 12.85 5.69 -14.32
N ILE A 54 12.27 6.88 -14.16
CA ILE A 54 10.83 7.10 -14.36
C ILE A 54 10.49 6.94 -15.85
N ARG A 55 9.67 5.93 -16.14
CA ARG A 55 9.14 5.65 -17.48
C ARG A 55 7.78 6.33 -17.64
N GLN A 56 7.67 7.23 -18.60
CA GLN A 56 6.42 7.91 -18.93
C GLN A 56 5.64 7.03 -19.92
N MET A 57 4.69 6.25 -19.40
CA MET A 57 3.98 5.20 -20.12
C MET A 57 2.51 5.58 -20.34
N THR A 58 1.95 5.24 -21.50
CA THR A 58 0.48 5.27 -21.69
C THR A 58 -0.19 4.12 -20.95
N ALA A 59 -1.52 4.13 -20.84
CA ALA A 59 -2.25 3.03 -20.22
C ALA A 59 -2.06 1.72 -21.02
N GLU A 60 -2.01 1.83 -22.34
CA GLU A 60 -1.75 0.76 -23.29
C GLU A 60 -0.33 0.20 -23.13
N ASP A 61 0.68 1.06 -22.96
CA ASP A 61 2.06 0.63 -22.71
C ASP A 61 2.14 -0.19 -21.41
N VAL A 62 1.49 0.27 -20.34
CA VAL A 62 1.45 -0.44 -19.05
C VAL A 62 0.76 -1.79 -19.19
N TRP A 63 -0.39 -1.84 -19.87
CA TRP A 63 -1.11 -3.09 -20.13
C TRP A 63 -0.27 -4.09 -20.91
N ASN A 64 0.36 -3.66 -22.00
CA ASN A 64 1.19 -4.53 -22.82
C ASN A 64 2.33 -5.15 -22.02
N GLU A 65 2.98 -4.37 -21.14
CA GLU A 65 4.06 -4.87 -20.29
C GLU A 65 3.56 -5.84 -19.20
N LEU A 66 2.38 -5.61 -18.62
CA LEU A 66 1.76 -6.57 -17.70
C LEU A 66 1.54 -7.92 -18.38
N VAL A 67 1.02 -7.91 -19.61
CA VAL A 67 0.78 -9.12 -20.40
C VAL A 67 2.11 -9.76 -20.84
N GLU A 68 3.12 -8.97 -21.21
CA GLU A 68 4.44 -9.47 -21.58
C GLU A 68 5.11 -10.22 -20.42
N ILE A 69 5.04 -9.68 -19.20
CA ILE A 69 5.65 -10.28 -18.01
C ILE A 69 4.79 -11.43 -17.47
N GLY A 70 3.49 -11.21 -17.30
CA GLY A 70 2.58 -12.10 -16.60
C GLY A 70 1.91 -13.16 -17.47
N GLY A 71 1.86 -12.96 -18.80
CA GLY A 71 1.08 -13.79 -19.71
C GLY A 71 -0.38 -13.89 -19.28
N GLU A 72 -0.89 -15.13 -19.21
CA GLU A 72 -2.25 -15.43 -18.73
C GLU A 72 -2.29 -15.77 -17.23
N ASN A 73 -1.18 -15.61 -16.49
CA ASN A 73 -1.04 -16.11 -15.12
C ASN A 73 -1.48 -15.12 -14.04
N PHE A 74 -2.27 -14.10 -14.37
CA PHE A 74 -2.80 -13.13 -13.42
C PHE A 74 -4.23 -12.71 -13.78
N SER A 75 -5.00 -12.38 -12.74
CA SER A 75 -6.35 -11.82 -12.85
C SER A 75 -6.56 -10.66 -11.87
N HIS A 76 -5.46 -10.17 -11.30
CA HIS A 76 -5.43 -9.14 -10.26
C HIS A 76 -4.20 -8.25 -10.43
N VAL A 77 -4.37 -6.95 -10.26
CA VAL A 77 -3.31 -5.93 -10.39
C VAL A 77 -3.37 -4.96 -9.21
N THR A 78 -2.24 -4.80 -8.52
CA THR A 78 -2.09 -3.85 -7.41
C THR A 78 -1.35 -2.60 -7.88
N ILE A 79 -1.96 -1.44 -7.71
CA ILE A 79 -1.40 -0.13 -8.05
C ILE A 79 -0.88 0.54 -6.78
N SER A 80 0.39 0.95 -6.76
CA SER A 80 1.08 1.51 -5.59
C SER A 80 2.13 2.57 -5.99
N GLY A 81 2.89 3.08 -5.01
CA GLY A 81 4.13 3.86 -5.14
C GLY A 81 4.02 5.28 -5.70
N GLY A 82 4.85 6.24 -5.28
CA GLY A 82 4.59 6.83 -3.97
C GLY A 82 3.07 6.89 -3.74
N ASN A 83 2.38 7.99 -4.02
CA ASN A 83 0.91 8.06 -3.87
C ASN A 83 0.21 8.08 -5.23
N PRO A 84 -0.39 6.96 -5.71
CA PRO A 84 -1.08 6.93 -7.00
C PRO A 84 -2.27 7.90 -7.07
N ALA A 85 -2.87 8.27 -5.93
CA ALA A 85 -3.97 9.23 -5.87
C ALA A 85 -3.58 10.67 -6.28
N LEU A 86 -2.29 10.94 -6.55
CA LEU A 86 -1.85 12.17 -7.19
C LEU A 86 -2.12 12.20 -8.70
N LEU A 87 -2.34 11.03 -9.30
CA LEU A 87 -2.32 10.83 -10.75
C LEU A 87 -3.75 10.70 -11.29
N LYS A 88 -4.23 11.73 -12.00
CA LYS A 88 -5.59 11.72 -12.59
C LYS A 88 -5.75 10.68 -13.69
N ASN A 89 -4.68 10.40 -14.40
CA ASN A 89 -4.66 9.58 -15.62
C ASN A 89 -4.59 8.07 -15.36
N ILE A 90 -4.59 7.63 -14.10
CA ILE A 90 -4.79 6.23 -13.72
C ILE A 90 -6.14 5.71 -14.23
N GLU A 91 -7.15 6.59 -14.35
CA GLU A 91 -8.48 6.25 -14.91
C GLU A 91 -8.43 5.50 -16.25
N PHE A 92 -7.52 5.88 -17.15
CA PHE A 92 -7.38 5.21 -18.45
C PHE A 92 -6.86 3.77 -18.30
N LEU A 93 -5.93 3.55 -17.37
CA LEU A 93 -5.43 2.21 -17.04
C LEU A 93 -6.52 1.34 -16.42
N LEU A 94 -7.32 1.89 -15.51
CA LEU A 94 -8.43 1.15 -14.89
C LEU A 94 -9.48 0.71 -15.92
N SER A 95 -9.73 1.56 -16.92
CA SER A 95 -10.64 1.21 -18.03
C SER A 95 -10.12 -0.01 -18.79
N ILE A 96 -8.83 -0.03 -19.18
CA ILE A 96 -8.21 -1.17 -19.88
C ILE A 96 -8.21 -2.42 -19.01
N LEU A 97 -7.83 -2.31 -17.74
CA LEU A 97 -7.81 -3.44 -16.80
C LEU A 97 -9.20 -4.07 -16.66
N LYS A 98 -10.24 -3.25 -16.52
CA LYS A 98 -11.63 -3.69 -16.42
C LYS A 98 -12.11 -4.37 -17.70
N GLU A 99 -11.81 -3.81 -18.87
CA GLU A 99 -12.15 -4.40 -20.17
C GLU A 99 -11.53 -5.79 -20.36
N ASN A 100 -10.35 -6.02 -19.77
CA ASN A 100 -9.67 -7.31 -19.78
C ASN A 100 -10.00 -8.20 -18.56
N GLY A 101 -11.03 -7.86 -17.77
CA GLY A 101 -11.51 -8.68 -16.65
C GLY A 101 -10.55 -8.76 -15.46
N MET A 102 -9.63 -7.81 -15.31
CA MET A 102 -8.71 -7.75 -14.17
C MET A 102 -9.38 -7.12 -12.95
N ARG A 103 -9.21 -7.74 -11.78
CA ARG A 103 -9.48 -7.09 -10.50
C ARG A 103 -8.35 -6.14 -10.12
N THR A 104 -8.68 -5.09 -9.38
CA THR A 104 -7.75 -4.02 -9.04
C THR A 104 -7.71 -3.75 -7.55
N ALA A 105 -6.49 -3.64 -7.02
CA ALA A 105 -6.24 -3.11 -5.69
C ALA A 105 -5.42 -1.83 -5.76
N ILE A 106 -5.57 -0.94 -4.78
CA ILE A 106 -4.74 0.25 -4.63
C ILE A 106 -4.25 0.45 -3.20
N GLU A 107 -3.01 0.93 -3.07
CA GLU A 107 -2.44 1.42 -1.83
C GLU A 107 -2.29 2.95 -1.87
N THR A 108 -2.87 3.66 -0.91
CA THR A 108 -2.73 5.13 -0.75
C THR A 108 -2.71 5.54 0.72
N GLN A 109 -2.13 6.68 1.06
CA GLN A 109 -2.23 7.25 2.41
C GLN A 109 -3.52 8.04 2.69
N GLY A 110 -4.43 8.17 1.70
CA GLY A 110 -5.71 8.86 1.89
C GLY A 110 -5.64 10.38 1.95
N SER A 111 -4.53 10.99 1.51
CA SER A 111 -4.34 12.45 1.49
C SER A 111 -4.97 13.15 0.28
N LYS A 112 -5.37 12.38 -0.75
CA LYS A 112 -5.88 12.89 -2.03
C LYS A 112 -7.10 12.09 -2.48
N TRP A 113 -8.03 12.79 -3.11
CA TRP A 113 -9.21 12.22 -3.75
C TRP A 113 -9.07 12.21 -5.27
N GLN A 114 -9.52 11.14 -5.90
CA GLN A 114 -9.75 11.04 -7.34
C GLN A 114 -11.05 10.29 -7.57
N ASP A 115 -11.88 10.72 -8.53
CA ASP A 115 -13.16 10.06 -8.81
C ASP A 115 -12.97 8.62 -9.30
N TRP A 116 -11.85 8.33 -9.96
CA TRP A 116 -11.50 6.99 -10.41
C TRP A 116 -11.27 5.99 -9.27
N LEU A 117 -11.09 6.44 -8.01
CA LEU A 117 -11.03 5.52 -6.85
C LEU A 117 -12.32 4.69 -6.73
N LEU A 118 -13.47 5.20 -7.18
CA LEU A 118 -14.73 4.47 -7.19
C LEU A 118 -14.72 3.26 -8.14
N GLN A 119 -13.78 3.22 -9.10
CA GLN A 119 -13.61 2.12 -10.05
C GLN A 119 -12.72 1.00 -9.51
N ILE A 120 -11.94 1.25 -8.45
CA ILE A 120 -11.08 0.24 -7.83
C ILE A 120 -11.95 -0.78 -7.09
N ASP A 121 -11.56 -2.05 -7.14
CA ASP A 121 -12.25 -3.13 -6.43
C ASP A 121 -11.91 -3.09 -4.94
N GLU A 122 -10.62 -3.02 -4.61
CA GLU A 122 -10.11 -3.15 -3.23
C GLU A 122 -9.17 -1.98 -2.88
N ILE A 123 -9.54 -1.16 -1.88
CA ILE A 123 -8.81 0.08 -1.54
C ILE A 123 -8.21 -0.01 -0.14
N THR A 124 -6.89 -0.09 -0.05
CA THR A 124 -6.18 0.07 1.23
C THR A 124 -5.81 1.54 1.43
N ILE A 125 -6.38 2.15 2.46
CA ILE A 125 -6.01 3.48 2.94
C ILE A 125 -5.09 3.33 4.15
N SER A 126 -3.91 3.93 4.10
CA SER A 126 -2.90 3.84 5.16
C SER A 126 -2.53 5.22 5.70
N PRO A 127 -3.33 5.78 6.63
CA PRO A 127 -2.97 6.99 7.36
C PRO A 127 -1.64 6.77 8.09
N LYS A 128 -0.73 7.75 8.02
CA LYS A 128 0.64 7.57 8.53
C LYS A 128 0.72 8.00 9.99
N PRO A 129 1.30 7.16 10.87
CA PRO A 129 1.38 7.41 12.31
C PRO A 129 2.52 8.39 12.66
N PRO A 130 2.64 8.86 13.91
CA PRO A 130 3.63 9.84 14.33
C PRO A 130 5.09 9.46 14.01
N SER A 131 5.47 8.18 14.11
CA SER A 131 6.83 7.72 13.78
C SER A 131 7.24 8.02 12.32
N SER A 132 6.27 8.23 11.43
CA SER A 132 6.52 8.62 10.04
C SER A 132 7.04 10.05 9.89
N ALA A 133 6.98 10.86 10.96
CA ALA A 133 7.18 12.31 10.95
C ALA A 133 6.17 13.10 10.10
N MET A 134 5.08 12.47 9.66
CA MET A 134 4.00 13.10 8.89
C MET A 134 2.78 13.38 9.77
N ASN A 135 2.00 14.40 9.41
CA ASN A 135 0.75 14.73 10.09
C ASN A 135 -0.43 14.34 9.20
N THR A 136 -1.33 13.51 9.74
CA THR A 136 -2.59 13.16 9.07
C THR A 136 -3.54 14.35 9.07
N ASP A 137 -3.97 14.74 7.87
CA ASP A 137 -5.03 15.73 7.69
C ASP A 137 -6.40 15.02 7.76
N PHE A 138 -6.99 15.03 8.97
CA PHE A 138 -8.25 14.33 9.21
C PHE A 138 -9.41 14.83 8.36
N GLN A 139 -9.45 16.12 8.01
CA GLN A 139 -10.52 16.66 7.17
C GLN A 139 -10.48 16.04 5.77
N LYS A 140 -9.28 15.90 5.20
CA LYS A 140 -9.10 15.23 3.91
C LYS A 140 -9.40 13.74 4.00
N LEU A 141 -8.92 13.08 5.05
CA LEU A 141 -9.14 11.65 5.25
C LEU A 141 -10.63 11.33 5.40
N ASP A 142 -11.36 12.12 6.20
CA ASP A 142 -12.82 11.99 6.36
C ASP A 142 -13.53 12.14 5.02
N ALA A 143 -13.16 13.15 4.24
CA ALA A 143 -13.76 13.39 2.93
C ALA A 143 -13.51 12.24 1.94
N VAL A 144 -12.32 11.63 1.98
CA VAL A 144 -11.99 10.46 1.16
C VAL A 144 -12.82 9.25 1.59
N ILE A 145 -12.82 8.92 2.89
CA ILE A 145 -13.56 7.77 3.42
C ILE A 145 -15.07 7.91 3.19
N GLN A 146 -15.62 9.11 3.40
CA GLN A 146 -17.06 9.36 3.17
C GLN A 146 -17.46 9.13 1.71
N LYS A 147 -16.63 9.56 0.74
CA LYS A 147 -16.89 9.32 -0.68
C LYS A 147 -16.75 7.87 -1.10
N LEU A 148 -16.01 7.07 -0.33
CA LEU A 148 -15.84 5.63 -0.53
C LEU A 148 -16.86 4.80 0.25
N ALA A 149 -17.89 5.41 0.86
CA ALA A 149 -18.93 4.67 1.55
C ALA A 149 -19.59 3.61 0.63
N GLY A 150 -19.63 2.36 1.10
CA GLY A 150 -20.16 1.23 0.34
C GLY A 150 -19.19 0.58 -0.64
N LYS A 151 -17.94 1.10 -0.78
CA LYS A 151 -16.84 0.43 -1.47
C LYS A 151 -16.13 -0.55 -0.54
N ASP A 152 -15.43 -1.52 -1.13
CA ASP A 152 -14.57 -2.43 -0.36
C ASP A 152 -13.26 -1.70 -0.02
N ILE A 153 -13.21 -1.17 1.19
CA ILE A 153 -12.08 -0.39 1.69
C ILE A 153 -11.56 -0.98 2.99
N SER A 154 -10.28 -0.77 3.26
CA SER A 154 -9.67 -1.06 4.56
C SER A 154 -8.78 0.08 5.03
N LEU A 155 -8.61 0.17 6.34
CA LEU A 155 -7.62 1.03 6.97
C LEU A 155 -6.45 0.18 7.46
N LYS A 156 -5.23 0.60 7.14
CA LYS A 156 -4.00 -0.10 7.52
C LYS A 156 -3.00 0.86 8.15
N VAL A 157 -2.76 0.74 9.45
CA VAL A 157 -1.78 1.56 10.17
C VAL A 157 -0.52 0.73 10.44
N VAL A 158 0.62 1.24 10.00
CA VAL A 158 1.94 0.66 10.32
C VAL A 158 2.32 1.08 11.74
N VAL A 159 2.88 0.18 12.53
CA VAL A 159 3.18 0.42 13.95
C VAL A 159 4.65 0.08 14.23
N PHE A 160 5.40 1.07 14.70
CA PHE A 160 6.80 0.92 15.12
C PHE A 160 6.96 0.93 16.64
N ASP A 161 6.08 1.64 17.34
CA ASP A 161 6.16 1.88 18.78
C ASP A 161 4.77 2.08 19.42
N ASP A 162 4.76 2.38 20.72
CA ASP A 162 3.54 2.61 21.48
C ASP A 162 2.74 3.84 21.01
N TYR A 163 3.42 4.90 20.53
CA TYR A 163 2.74 6.11 20.06
C TYR A 163 2.00 5.86 18.74
N ASP A 164 2.59 5.04 17.87
CA ASP A 164 1.93 4.58 16.66
C ASP A 164 0.73 3.66 16.98
N PHE A 165 0.85 2.81 18.00
CA PHE A 165 -0.26 1.95 18.43
C PHE A 165 -1.42 2.78 18.99
N GLU A 166 -1.15 3.79 19.82
CA GLU A 166 -2.17 4.74 20.30
C GLU A 166 -2.82 5.52 19.15
N TYR A 167 -2.03 5.92 18.15
CA TYR A 167 -2.56 6.52 16.93
C TYR A 167 -3.49 5.56 16.19
N ALA A 168 -3.11 4.28 16.08
CA ALA A 168 -3.94 3.26 15.45
C ALA A 168 -5.27 3.04 16.19
N VAL A 169 -5.26 3.04 17.53
CA VAL A 169 -6.49 2.98 18.35
C VAL A 169 -7.43 4.13 17.98
N LYS A 170 -6.91 5.37 17.97
CA LYS A 170 -7.70 6.56 17.60
C LYS A 170 -8.25 6.45 16.16
N MET A 171 -7.53 5.82 15.24
CA MET A 171 -8.00 5.62 13.87
C MET A 171 -9.13 4.60 13.82
N HIS A 172 -8.98 3.49 14.53
CA HIS A 172 -9.99 2.45 14.56
C HIS A 172 -11.30 2.95 15.20
N GLU A 173 -11.21 3.70 16.29
CA GLU A 173 -12.37 4.33 16.94
C GLU A 173 -13.05 5.39 16.06
N ARG A 174 -12.27 6.14 15.26
CA ARG A 174 -12.81 7.17 14.35
C ARG A 174 -13.61 6.56 13.19
N TYR A 175 -13.22 5.38 12.72
CA TYR A 175 -13.84 4.70 11.57
C TYR A 175 -14.23 3.25 11.95
N PRO A 176 -15.21 3.08 12.86
CA PRO A 176 -15.49 1.79 13.49
C PRO A 176 -16.01 0.73 12.50
N ASP A 177 -16.64 1.16 11.41
CA ASP A 177 -17.23 0.29 10.40
C ASP A 177 -16.26 -0.10 9.27
N VAL A 178 -15.05 0.46 9.26
CA VAL A 178 -14.04 0.17 8.24
C VAL A 178 -13.13 -0.97 8.73
N PRO A 179 -12.96 -2.07 7.97
CA PRO A 179 -12.01 -3.12 8.29
C PRO A 179 -10.62 -2.56 8.63
N PHE A 180 -10.11 -2.90 9.81
CA PHE A 180 -8.91 -2.28 10.35
C PHE A 180 -7.74 -3.26 10.47
N PHE A 181 -6.56 -2.82 10.07
CA PHE A 181 -5.35 -3.62 10.01
C PHE A 181 -4.20 -2.89 10.71
N LEU A 182 -3.52 -3.62 11.60
CA LEU A 182 -2.24 -3.24 12.19
C LEU A 182 -1.13 -3.95 11.42
N GLN A 183 -0.14 -3.19 10.97
CA GLN A 183 1.01 -3.70 10.23
C GLN A 183 2.30 -3.48 11.02
N VAL A 184 3.14 -4.51 11.09
CA VAL A 184 4.48 -4.41 11.69
C VAL A 184 5.36 -3.43 10.90
N GLY A 185 5.98 -2.48 11.60
CA GLY A 185 6.94 -1.55 11.00
C GLY A 185 8.33 -2.14 10.77
N ASN A 186 8.82 -2.07 9.54
CA ASN A 186 10.19 -2.38 9.17
C ASN A 186 11.08 -1.13 9.27
N ASP A 187 11.97 -1.11 10.27
CA ASP A 187 12.90 -0.01 10.55
C ASP A 187 14.28 -0.21 9.91
N ASP A 188 14.52 -1.34 9.25
CA ASP A 188 15.76 -1.63 8.55
C ASP A 188 15.47 -2.03 7.10
N THR A 189 15.16 -1.02 6.29
CA THR A 189 14.81 -1.18 4.87
C THR A 189 16.04 -1.32 3.95
N LYS A 190 17.25 -1.36 4.52
CA LYS A 190 18.52 -1.38 3.77
C LYS A 190 19.39 -2.59 4.06
N THR A 191 19.15 -3.31 5.15
CA THR A 191 19.89 -4.54 5.43
C THR A 191 19.73 -5.55 4.30
N VAL A 192 20.81 -6.30 4.09
CA VAL A 192 20.90 -7.45 3.17
C VAL A 192 21.01 -8.76 3.95
N ASP A 193 21.00 -8.71 5.28
CA ASP A 193 20.96 -9.89 6.15
C ASP A 193 19.50 -10.27 6.42
N ASP A 194 18.94 -11.08 5.51
CA ASP A 194 17.55 -11.52 5.58
C ASP A 194 17.28 -12.34 6.85
N THR A 195 18.25 -13.13 7.34
CA THR A 195 18.04 -13.96 8.53
C THR A 195 17.85 -13.11 9.78
N MET A 196 18.70 -12.09 9.94
CA MET A 196 18.58 -11.14 11.04
C MET A 196 17.30 -10.30 10.90
N LEU A 197 16.97 -9.85 9.69
CA LEU A 197 15.77 -9.06 9.41
C LEU A 197 14.50 -9.84 9.76
N ILE A 198 14.36 -11.07 9.27
CA ILE A 198 13.20 -11.93 9.51
C ILE A 198 12.99 -12.14 11.01
N LYS A 199 14.06 -12.47 11.73
CA LYS A 199 13.98 -12.65 13.19
C LYS A 199 13.47 -11.37 13.87
N LYS A 200 14.05 -10.21 13.53
CA LYS A 200 13.64 -8.92 14.10
C LYS A 200 12.17 -8.58 13.79
N LEU A 201 11.72 -8.86 12.57
CA LEU A 201 10.32 -8.61 12.17
C LEU A 201 9.35 -9.56 12.89
N LEU A 202 9.72 -10.81 13.14
CA LEU A 202 8.92 -11.75 13.91
C LEU A 202 8.85 -11.36 15.40
N ASP A 203 9.96 -10.92 16.00
CA ASP A 203 9.97 -10.43 17.38
C ASP A 203 9.05 -9.18 17.53
N LYS A 204 9.08 -8.27 16.54
CA LYS A 204 8.16 -7.12 16.49
C LYS A 204 6.70 -7.53 16.24
N TYR A 205 6.49 -8.59 15.47
CA TYR A 205 5.15 -9.09 15.20
C TYR A 205 4.52 -9.68 16.46
N GLU A 206 5.27 -10.47 17.22
CA GLU A 206 4.85 -10.98 18.53
C GLU A 206 4.49 -9.83 19.48
N TRP A 207 5.35 -8.82 19.59
CA TRP A 207 5.06 -7.62 20.40
C TRP A 207 3.75 -6.92 19.99
N LEU A 208 3.51 -6.75 18.68
CA LEU A 208 2.31 -6.08 18.20
C LEU A 208 1.05 -6.93 18.42
N ILE A 209 1.16 -8.26 18.29
CA ILE A 209 0.08 -9.19 18.64
C ILE A 209 -0.26 -9.04 20.13
N ASP A 210 0.74 -9.09 21.01
CA ASP A 210 0.55 -8.97 22.46
C ASP A 210 -0.13 -7.64 22.84
N LYS A 211 0.20 -6.55 22.16
CA LYS A 211 -0.49 -5.26 22.32
C LYS A 211 -1.96 -5.35 21.91
N ALA A 212 -2.23 -5.86 20.71
CA ALA A 212 -3.58 -5.92 20.16
C ALA A 212 -4.52 -6.82 20.97
N VAL A 213 -4.07 -8.03 21.36
CA VAL A 213 -4.90 -8.98 22.12
C VAL A 213 -5.25 -8.49 23.53
N ASN A 214 -4.47 -7.56 24.08
CA ASN A 214 -4.72 -6.92 25.38
C ASN A 214 -5.44 -5.56 25.26
N CYS A 215 -5.94 -5.19 24.08
CA CYS A 215 -6.60 -3.91 23.82
C CYS A 215 -8.03 -4.16 23.28
N LYS A 216 -9.05 -3.88 24.10
CA LYS A 216 -10.46 -4.12 23.72
C LYS A 216 -10.90 -3.30 22.51
N GLU A 217 -10.29 -2.13 22.31
CA GLU A 217 -10.53 -1.24 21.18
C GLU A 217 -10.07 -1.89 19.86
N MET A 218 -9.18 -2.89 19.92
CA MET A 218 -8.64 -3.62 18.76
C MET A 218 -9.31 -4.98 18.51
N ASN A 219 -10.44 -5.29 19.16
CA ASN A 219 -11.13 -6.58 19.01
C ASN A 219 -11.48 -6.95 17.56
N ASN A 220 -11.74 -5.97 16.69
CA ASN A 220 -12.06 -6.18 15.27
C ASN A 220 -10.90 -5.82 14.32
N ALA A 221 -9.69 -5.62 14.87
CA ALA A 221 -8.50 -5.36 14.08
C ALA A 221 -7.80 -6.67 13.69
N LYS A 222 -7.16 -6.68 12.52
CA LYS A 222 -6.28 -7.76 12.06
C LYS A 222 -4.82 -7.32 12.24
N VAL A 223 -4.00 -8.16 12.87
CA VAL A 223 -2.56 -7.89 13.01
C VAL A 223 -1.82 -8.70 11.96
N LEU A 224 -1.03 -8.06 11.10
CA LEU A 224 -0.29 -8.71 10.02
C LEU A 224 1.16 -8.21 9.94
N PRO A 225 2.11 -9.08 9.56
CA PRO A 225 3.44 -8.65 9.15
C PRO A 225 3.42 -8.22 7.67
N GLN A 226 4.58 -7.81 7.15
CA GLN A 226 4.81 -7.74 5.71
C GLN A 226 5.26 -9.11 5.21
N LEU A 227 4.35 -9.92 4.65
CA LEU A 227 4.65 -11.31 4.28
C LEU A 227 5.80 -11.40 3.26
N HIS A 228 5.84 -10.49 2.29
CA HIS A 228 6.92 -10.45 1.29
C HIS A 228 8.30 -10.20 1.92
N ALA A 229 8.38 -9.38 2.99
CA ALA A 229 9.63 -9.11 3.68
C ALA A 229 10.11 -10.33 4.48
N LEU A 230 9.19 -11.18 4.96
CA LEU A 230 9.55 -12.45 5.60
C LEU A 230 10.08 -13.49 4.61
N VAL A 231 9.75 -13.37 3.32
CA VAL A 231 10.16 -14.32 2.27
C VAL A 231 11.40 -13.84 1.50
N TRP A 232 11.49 -12.55 1.21
CA TRP A 232 12.51 -11.98 0.32
C TRP A 232 13.25 -10.77 0.91
N GLY A 233 13.07 -10.48 2.20
CA GLY A 233 13.70 -9.33 2.86
C GLY A 233 13.33 -8.01 2.19
N ASN A 234 14.33 -7.15 1.97
CA ASN A 234 14.16 -5.83 1.33
C ASN A 234 14.30 -5.88 -0.20
N LYS A 235 14.24 -7.06 -0.81
CA LYS A 235 14.39 -7.21 -2.26
C LYS A 235 13.25 -6.49 -3.00
N ARG A 236 13.61 -5.78 -4.08
CA ARG A 236 12.65 -5.11 -4.97
C ARG A 236 12.19 -6.02 -6.10
N GLY A 237 11.04 -5.68 -6.69
CA GLY A 237 10.50 -6.37 -7.86
C GLY A 237 10.11 -7.83 -7.61
N VAL A 238 9.70 -8.15 -6.38
CA VAL A 238 9.26 -9.48 -5.94
C VAL A 238 7.90 -9.44 -5.33
#